data_AF-A0A7R9U403-F1
#
_entry.id   AF-A0A7R9U403-F1
#
_cell.length_a   1.000
_cell.length_b   1.000
_cell.length_c   1.000
_cell.angle_alpha   90.00
_cell.angle_beta   90.00
_cell.angle_gamma   90.00
#
_symmetry.space_group_name_H-M   'P 1'
#
loop_
_entity.id
_entity.type
_entity.pdbx_description
1 polymer ?
#
loop_
_entity_poly.entity_id
_entity_poly.type
_entity_poly.pdbx_seq_one_letter_code
_entity_poly.pdbx_strand_id
1 'polypeptide(L)'
;MWTAREDFAVAVVGDHMYVTGGIASVHRSLCGPHACGDVDAGSYREYMSDVWYSSDGAVWVQATSAGQSDSFAGRGGHSMVVVNQELWLIGGRG
;
A
#
# COMPACT_ATOMS: atom_id res chain seq x y z
N MET A 1 0.66 11.26 3.71
CA MET A 1 0.29 10.93 2.33
C MET A 1 0.90 9.58 2.00
N TRP A 2 0.16 8.70 1.35
CA TRP A 2 0.62 7.35 0.99
C TRP A 2 1.67 7.41 -0.13
N THR A 3 2.53 6.39 -0.18
CA THR A 3 3.64 6.28 -1.14
C THR A 3 3.15 5.87 -2.53
N ALA A 4 3.84 6.32 -3.58
CA ALA A 4 3.63 5.83 -4.94
C ALA A 4 3.84 4.31 -4.98
N ARG A 5 2.85 3.59 -5.50
CA ARG A 5 2.77 2.13 -5.46
C ARG A 5 1.89 1.58 -6.58
N GLU A 6 2.11 0.33 -6.93
CA GLU A 6 1.28 -0.45 -7.85
C GLU A 6 0.53 -1.56 -7.08
N ASP A 7 -0.39 -2.27 -7.74
CA ASP A 7 -1.06 -3.45 -7.19
C ASP A 7 -1.78 -3.21 -5.84
N PHE A 8 -2.19 -1.98 -5.57
CA PHE A 8 -3.01 -1.57 -4.42
C PHE A 8 -4.51 -1.72 -4.75
N ALA A 9 -5.34 -1.71 -3.72
CA ALA A 9 -6.79 -1.70 -3.88
C ALA A 9 -7.41 -0.38 -3.42
N VAL A 10 -8.54 -0.03 -4.05
CA VAL A 10 -9.38 1.13 -3.70
C VAL A 10 -10.83 0.70 -3.57
N ALA A 11 -11.53 1.23 -2.58
CA ALA A 11 -12.98 1.08 -2.45
C ALA A 11 -13.60 2.31 -1.78
N VAL A 12 -14.91 2.45 -1.91
CA VAL A 12 -15.69 3.53 -1.27
C VAL A 12 -16.60 2.92 -0.23
N VAL A 13 -16.59 3.47 0.99
CA VAL A 13 -17.51 3.12 2.07
C VAL A 13 -18.09 4.39 2.66
N GLY A 14 -19.42 4.53 2.60
CA GLY A 14 -20.08 5.80 2.89
C GLY A 14 -19.52 6.92 2.02
N ASP A 15 -19.13 8.03 2.63
CA ASP A 15 -18.58 9.20 1.94
C ASP A 15 -17.04 9.20 1.85
N HIS A 16 -16.38 8.06 2.14
CA HIS A 16 -14.93 7.97 2.16
C HIS A 16 -14.41 6.98 1.12
N MET A 17 -13.37 7.40 0.39
CA MET A 17 -12.51 6.54 -0.39
C MET A 17 -11.44 5.93 0.52
N TYR A 18 -11.12 4.67 0.31
CA TYR A 18 -10.08 3.93 1.02
C TYR A 18 -9.05 3.39 0.05
N VAL A 19 -7.78 3.52 0.37
CA VAL A 19 -6.63 2.97 -0.36
C VAL A 19 -5.85 2.06 0.57
N THR A 20 -5.48 0.87 0.13
CA THR A 20 -4.71 -0.04 0.97
C THR A 20 -3.81 -0.99 0.19
N GLY A 21 -2.75 -1.44 0.86
CA GLY A 21 -1.76 -2.36 0.33
C GLY A 21 -1.01 -1.82 -0.87
N GLY A 22 -0.58 -2.73 -1.74
CA GLY A 22 0.22 -2.44 -2.92
C GLY A 22 1.72 -2.60 -2.67
N ILE A 23 2.47 -2.37 -3.74
CA ILE A 23 3.91 -2.57 -3.82
C ILE A 23 4.56 -1.24 -4.18
N ALA A 24 5.42 -0.73 -3.29
CA ALA A 24 6.27 0.41 -3.59
C ALA A 24 7.64 -0.07 -4.08
N SER A 25 8.15 0.57 -5.14
CA SER A 25 9.54 0.38 -5.54
C SER A 25 10.44 1.26 -4.67
N VAL A 26 11.32 0.62 -3.90
CA VAL A 26 12.29 1.31 -3.04
C VAL A 26 13.65 1.23 -3.71
N HIS A 27 14.18 2.39 -4.10
CA HIS A 27 15.53 2.49 -4.63
C HIS A 27 16.55 2.39 -3.49
N ARG A 28 17.30 1.29 -3.43
CA ARG A 28 18.54 1.20 -2.65
C ARG A 28 19.73 1.44 -3.58
N SER A 29 20.02 2.70 -3.86
CA SER A 29 21.36 3.07 -4.31
C SER A 29 22.31 2.99 -3.13
N LEU A 30 22.86 1.80 -2.88
CA LEU A 30 24.05 1.62 -2.03
C LEU A 30 25.25 1.12 -2.84
N CYS A 31 25.36 1.50 -4.11
CA CYS A 31 26.52 1.12 -4.92
C CYS A 31 27.74 2.02 -4.68
N GLY A 32 27.65 3.02 -3.80
CA GLY A 32 28.75 3.97 -3.56
C GLY A 32 29.24 4.57 -4.89
N PRO A 33 30.55 4.60 -5.18
CA PRO A 33 31.08 5.12 -6.45
C PRO A 33 30.95 4.15 -7.64
N HIS A 34 30.37 2.96 -7.48
CA HIS A 34 30.22 1.98 -8.56
C HIS A 34 28.86 2.09 -9.25
N ALA A 35 28.82 1.84 -10.56
CA ALA A 35 27.58 1.73 -11.30
C ALA A 35 26.80 0.51 -10.80
N CYS A 36 25.62 0.73 -10.21
CA CYS A 36 24.63 -0.34 -10.14
C CYS A 36 24.37 -0.77 -11.60
N GLY A 37 24.33 -2.08 -11.89
CA GLY A 37 23.85 -2.57 -13.19
C GLY A 37 22.46 -2.00 -13.52
N ASP A 38 22.00 -2.19 -14.77
CA ASP A 38 20.76 -1.70 -15.40
C ASP A 38 19.81 -1.05 -14.41
N VAL A 39 19.41 0.21 -14.62
CA VAL A 39 18.67 1.16 -13.75
C VAL A 39 17.57 0.62 -12.80
N ASP A 40 17.21 -0.66 -12.90
CA ASP A 40 16.33 -1.42 -12.04
C ASP A 40 17.04 -2.30 -10.98
N ALA A 41 18.35 -2.60 -11.10
CA ALA A 41 19.08 -3.55 -10.26
C ALA A 41 19.32 -3.08 -8.81
N GLY A 42 19.10 -1.78 -8.54
CA GLY A 42 19.15 -1.21 -7.19
C GLY A 42 17.80 -1.13 -6.49
N SER A 43 16.71 -1.57 -7.13
CA SER A 43 15.35 -1.44 -6.57
C SER A 43 14.87 -2.75 -5.92
N TYR A 44 14.20 -2.65 -4.77
CA TYR A 44 13.45 -3.77 -4.20
C TYR A 44 11.98 -3.36 -3.98
N ARG A 45 11.11 -4.37 -3.98
CA ARG A 45 9.67 -4.21 -3.76
C ARG A 45 9.36 -4.22 -2.26
N GLU A 46 8.74 -3.16 -1.75
CA GLU A 46 8.21 -3.07 -0.40
C GLU A 46 6.68 -3.24 -0.44
N TYR A 47 6.19 -4.26 0.27
CA TYR A 47 4.76 -4.54 0.35
C TYR A 47 4.13 -3.76 1.49
N MET A 48 3.10 -2.98 1.17
CA MET A 48 2.47 -2.07 2.12
C MET A 48 1.32 -2.76 2.86
N SER A 49 1.16 -2.42 4.14
CA SER A 49 0.06 -2.89 5.01
C SER A 49 -0.78 -1.75 5.58
N ASP A 50 -0.55 -0.53 5.09
CA ASP A 50 -1.25 0.67 5.53
C ASP A 50 -2.65 0.76 4.91
N VAL A 51 -3.53 1.46 5.62
CA VAL A 51 -4.87 1.82 5.15
C VAL A 51 -4.96 3.33 5.23
N TRP A 52 -5.38 3.96 4.13
CA TRP A 52 -5.58 5.40 4.02
C TRP A 52 -7.01 5.67 3.61
N TYR A 53 -7.57 6.78 4.05
CA TYR A 53 -8.89 7.20 3.65
C TYR A 53 -8.98 8.71 3.41
N SER A 54 -9.95 9.12 2.59
CA SER A 54 -10.20 10.51 2.22
C SER A 54 -11.67 10.70 1.86
N SER A 55 -12.26 11.83 2.25
CA SER A 55 -13.61 12.24 1.84
C SER A 55 -13.63 13.11 0.58
N ASP A 56 -12.49 13.70 0.20
CA ASP A 56 -12.40 14.69 -0.88
C ASP A 56 -11.35 14.34 -1.96
N GLY A 57 -10.57 13.28 -1.74
CA GLY A 57 -9.47 12.87 -2.62
C GLY A 57 -8.22 13.74 -2.53
N ALA A 58 -8.27 14.86 -1.81
CA ALA A 58 -7.18 15.81 -1.66
C ALA A 58 -6.43 15.58 -0.34
N VAL A 59 -7.17 15.41 0.75
CA VAL A 59 -6.61 15.18 2.09
C VAL A 59 -6.76 13.72 2.46
N TRP A 60 -5.63 13.07 2.74
CA TRP A 60 -5.57 11.64 3.07
C TRP A 60 -5.12 11.44 4.50
N VAL A 61 -5.92 10.70 5.27
CA VAL A 61 -5.66 10.34 6.66
C VAL A 61 -5.32 8.85 6.73
N GLN A 62 -4.24 8.51 7.43
CA GLN A 62 -3.89 7.11 7.66
C GLN A 62 -4.80 6.56 8.76
N ALA A 63 -5.49 5.46 8.48
CA ALA A 63 -6.22 4.75 9.51
C ALA A 63 -5.22 4.09 10.46
N THR A 64 -5.34 4.38 11.75
CA THR A 64 -4.53 3.73 12.79
C THR A 64 -5.21 2.43 13.19
N SER A 65 -4.60 1.27 12.91
CA SER A 65 -5.03 0.02 13.55
C SER A 65 -4.69 0.10 15.04
N ALA A 66 -5.53 -0.49 15.88
CA ALA A 66 -5.21 -0.68 17.29
C ALA A 66 -4.07 -1.70 17.41
N GLY A 67 -2.82 -1.25 17.30
CA GLY A 67 -1.64 -2.10 17.40
C GLY A 67 -1.16 -2.71 16.07
N GLN A 68 0.14 -3.00 16.01
CA GLN A 68 0.83 -3.58 14.84
C GLN A 68 0.49 -5.06 14.63
N SER A 69 -0.02 -5.75 15.66
CA SER A 69 -0.42 -7.17 15.61
C SER A 69 -1.76 -7.41 14.91
N ASP A 70 -2.59 -6.36 14.80
CA ASP A 70 -3.96 -6.45 14.28
C ASP A 70 -4.06 -5.98 12.81
N SER A 71 -2.92 -5.72 12.18
CA SER A 71 -2.83 -5.37 10.75
C SER A 71 -2.47 -6.60 9.91
N PHE A 72 -3.05 -6.69 8.72
CA PHE A 72 -2.66 -7.70 7.74
C PHE A 72 -1.20 -7.49 7.32
N ALA A 73 -0.47 -8.58 7.04
CA ALA A 73 0.88 -8.47 6.47
C ALA A 73 0.83 -7.77 5.12
N GLY A 74 1.85 -6.93 4.85
CA GLY A 74 1.92 -6.12 3.65
C GLY A 74 1.75 -6.96 2.39
N ARG A 75 0.97 -6.45 1.42
CA ARG A 75 0.65 -7.22 0.22
C ARG A 75 0.23 -6.40 -0.98
N GLY A 76 0.52 -6.93 -2.17
CA GLY A 76 0.07 -6.43 -3.46
C GLY A 76 -0.78 -7.46 -4.21
N GLY A 77 -1.58 -6.99 -5.16
CA GLY A 77 -2.37 -7.84 -6.06
C GLY A 77 -3.51 -8.56 -5.34
N HIS A 78 -3.93 -8.01 -4.19
CA HIS A 78 -5.05 -8.51 -3.42
C HIS A 78 -6.38 -7.95 -3.96
N SER A 79 -7.49 -8.57 -3.60
CA SER A 79 -8.83 -8.04 -3.86
C SER A 79 -9.39 -7.36 -2.62
N MET A 80 -10.20 -6.32 -2.83
CA MET A 80 -10.92 -5.63 -1.75
C MET A 80 -12.40 -5.50 -2.12
N VAL A 81 -13.28 -5.85 -1.19
CA VAL A 81 -14.74 -5.76 -1.36
C VAL A 81 -15.37 -5.09 -0.15
N VAL A 82 -16.50 -4.41 -0.39
CA VAL A 82 -17.30 -3.78 0.66
C VAL A 82 -18.48 -4.67 0.98
N VAL A 83 -18.62 -5.08 2.24
CA VAL A 83 -19.76 -5.88 2.72
C VAL A 83 -20.21 -5.25 4.04
N ASN A 84 -21.51 -4.95 4.15
CA ASN A 84 -22.11 -4.37 5.37
C ASN A 84 -21.42 -3.09 5.89
N GLN A 85 -20.97 -2.21 4.98
CA GLN A 85 -20.20 -0.99 5.32
C GLN A 85 -18.83 -1.29 5.95
N GLU A 86 -18.29 -2.49 5.75
CA GLU A 86 -16.96 -2.89 6.17
C GLU A 86 -16.10 -3.27 4.96
N LEU A 87 -14.79 -3.06 5.08
CA LEU A 87 -13.80 -3.41 4.07
C LEU A 87 -13.23 -4.79 4.34
N TRP A 88 -13.29 -5.65 3.33
CA TRP A 88 -12.73 -6.99 3.36
C TRP A 88 -11.62 -7.11 2.33
N LEU A 89 -10.42 -7.47 2.80
CA LEU A 89 -9.21 -7.60 2.00
C LEU A 89 -8.82 -9.07 1.91
N ILE A 90 -8.68 -9.59 0.68
CA ILE A 90 -8.59 -11.03 0.42
C ILE A 90 -7.44 -11.33 -0.55
N GLY A 91 -6.62 -12.32 -0.21
CA GLY A 91 -5.54 -12.82 -1.08
C GLY A 91 -4.35 -11.88 -1.19
N GLY A 92 -3.68 -11.88 -2.34
CA GLY A 92 -2.48 -11.10 -2.63
C GLY A 92 -1.17 -11.77 -2.25
N ARG A 93 -0.06 -11.17 -2.70
CA ARG A 93 1.31 -11.61 -2.45
C ARG A 93 2.03 -10.63 -1.53
N GLY A 94 2.82 -11.16 -0.61
CA GLY A 94 3.77 -10.43 0.24
C GLY A 94 5.19 -10.95 0.10
#